data_AF-A0A7K0NFA5-F1
#
_entry.id   AF-A0A7K0NFA5-F1
#
_cell.length_a   1.000
_cell.length_b   1.000
_cell.length_c   1.000
_cell.angle_alpha   90.00
_cell.angle_beta   90.00
_cell.angle_gamma   90.00
#
_symmetry.space_group_name_H-M   'P 1'
#
loop_
_entity.id
_entity.type
_entity.pdbx_description
1 polymer ?
#
loop_
_entity_poly.entity_id
_entity_poly.type
_entity_poly.pdbx_seq_one_letter_code
_entity_poly.pdbx_strand_id
1 'polypeptide(L)'
;IDTAKKHELYPWVAALMAKQALILSNMGNSSEAFKVLREAREYLAQPFLNHEIHRVVDEHELFIRAAVRDSERLEELLYRMPKTTTILAFTVAVMVSKSASANSGYLSKLPTKTLREKLNFELISAQAKLDKPLDAKAHINNAITLSTSQGHRRIYLSQRAPLKNLLLDFATDHPNVYIEQLAAAVRNSLKSNKQSHGIIQENPLTKRELDILRRLTTGLPITQIAASLHISNNTIKTHLKNVYRKLEVDSRDSAVAKGKELLLL
;
A
#
# COMPACT_ATOMS: atom_id res chain seq x y z
N ILE A 1 -18.33 -5.19 15.73
CA ILE A 1 -18.90 -5.19 14.35
C ILE A 1 -20.33 -5.70 14.39
N ASP A 2 -20.59 -6.83 15.04
CA ASP A 2 -21.93 -7.44 15.10
C ASP A 2 -22.99 -6.52 15.69
N THR A 3 -22.66 -5.74 16.75
CA THR A 3 -23.56 -4.72 17.28
C THR A 3 -23.92 -3.65 16.23
N ALA A 4 -22.95 -3.20 15.45
CA ALA A 4 -23.20 -2.22 14.39
C ALA A 4 -24.04 -2.81 13.26
N LYS A 5 -23.81 -4.09 12.89
CA LYS A 5 -24.65 -4.81 11.92
C LYS A 5 -26.08 -4.98 12.42
N LYS A 6 -26.26 -5.36 13.69
CA LYS A 6 -27.57 -5.54 14.35
C LYS A 6 -28.42 -4.28 14.30
N HIS A 7 -27.79 -3.12 14.42
CA HIS A 7 -28.45 -1.81 14.39
C HIS A 7 -28.33 -1.11 13.03
N GLU A 8 -27.93 -1.82 11.97
CA GLU A 8 -27.83 -1.28 10.60
C GLU A 8 -27.00 0.00 10.49
N LEU A 9 -25.97 0.12 11.33
CA LEU A 9 -25.07 1.27 11.36
C LEU A 9 -24.01 1.15 10.25
N TYR A 10 -24.41 1.24 8.98
CA TYR A 10 -23.57 0.98 7.81
C TYR A 10 -22.22 1.72 7.80
N PRO A 11 -22.12 3.03 8.12
CA PRO A 11 -20.84 3.72 8.16
C PRO A 11 -19.87 3.13 9.20
N TRP A 12 -20.42 2.70 10.35
CA TRP A 12 -19.64 2.04 11.39
C TRP A 12 -19.21 0.64 10.98
N VAL A 13 -20.07 -0.12 10.30
CA VAL A 13 -19.69 -1.44 9.77
C VAL A 13 -18.56 -1.28 8.76
N ALA A 14 -18.67 -0.33 7.82
CA ALA A 14 -17.62 -0.02 6.84
C ALA A 14 -16.29 0.32 7.53
N ALA A 15 -16.29 1.27 8.45
CA ALA A 15 -15.09 1.71 9.15
C ALA A 15 -14.46 0.60 10.00
N LEU A 16 -15.26 -0.16 10.74
CA LEU A 16 -14.77 -1.21 11.64
C LEU A 16 -14.20 -2.41 10.85
N MET A 17 -14.88 -2.86 9.80
CA MET A 17 -14.40 -3.97 8.97
C MET A 17 -13.14 -3.55 8.18
N ALA A 18 -13.12 -2.35 7.62
CA ALA A 18 -11.94 -1.80 6.94
C ALA A 18 -10.74 -1.68 7.90
N LYS A 19 -10.98 -1.26 9.14
CA LYS A 19 -9.95 -1.20 10.18
C LYS A 19 -9.47 -2.59 10.61
N GLN A 20 -10.38 -3.56 10.76
CA GLN A 20 -10.05 -4.96 11.06
C GLN A 20 -9.14 -5.54 9.97
N ALA A 21 -9.47 -5.33 8.69
CA ALA A 21 -8.62 -5.75 7.58
C ALA A 21 -7.21 -5.14 7.66
N LEU A 22 -7.10 -3.85 7.97
CA LEU A 22 -5.79 -3.21 8.13
C LEU A 22 -5.00 -3.81 9.31
N ILE A 23 -5.65 -4.15 10.41
CA ILE A 23 -5.00 -4.82 11.54
C ILE A 23 -4.50 -6.20 11.14
N LEU A 24 -5.33 -7.00 10.47
CA LEU A 24 -4.96 -8.33 9.97
C LEU A 24 -3.76 -8.27 9.03
N SER A 25 -3.74 -7.32 8.09
CA SER A 25 -2.61 -7.11 7.19
C SER A 25 -1.33 -6.73 7.95
N ASN A 26 -1.42 -5.88 8.97
CA ASN A 26 -0.27 -5.52 9.82
C ASN A 26 0.24 -6.69 10.68
N MET A 27 -0.61 -7.67 10.99
CA MET A 27 -0.25 -8.94 11.61
C MET A 27 0.34 -9.95 10.60
N GLY A 28 0.40 -9.58 9.32
CA GLY A 28 0.88 -10.42 8.23
C GLY A 28 -0.21 -11.24 7.53
N ASN A 29 -1.43 -11.30 8.07
CA ASN A 29 -2.51 -12.07 7.46
C ASN A 29 -3.22 -11.27 6.35
N SER A 30 -2.53 -11.06 5.24
CA SER A 30 -3.03 -10.25 4.12
C SER A 30 -4.18 -10.94 3.36
N SER A 31 -4.18 -12.28 3.27
CA SER A 31 -5.29 -13.02 2.65
C SER A 31 -6.59 -12.80 3.43
N GLU A 32 -6.58 -12.96 4.75
CA GLU A 32 -7.79 -12.74 5.56
C GLU A 32 -8.19 -11.25 5.55
N ALA A 33 -7.22 -10.33 5.49
CA ALA A 33 -7.51 -8.91 5.33
C ALA A 33 -8.34 -8.63 4.06
N PHE A 34 -7.95 -9.18 2.90
CA PHE A 34 -8.71 -9.00 1.66
C PHE A 34 -10.09 -9.66 1.71
N LYS A 35 -10.21 -10.82 2.36
CA LYS A 35 -11.50 -11.46 2.60
C LYS A 35 -12.45 -10.56 3.41
N VAL A 36 -11.97 -9.95 4.50
CA VAL A 36 -12.75 -8.99 5.29
C VAL A 36 -13.16 -7.76 4.48
N LEU A 37 -12.27 -7.23 3.63
CA LEU A 37 -12.62 -6.11 2.74
C LEU A 37 -13.71 -6.49 1.72
N ARG A 38 -13.66 -7.71 1.17
CA ARG A 38 -14.68 -8.23 0.27
C ARG A 38 -16.03 -8.37 0.99
N GLU A 39 -16.05 -9.00 2.16
CA GLU A 39 -17.27 -9.13 2.98
C GLU A 39 -17.85 -7.76 3.34
N ALA A 40 -17.00 -6.76 3.63
CA ALA A 40 -17.45 -5.40 3.86
C ALA A 40 -18.13 -4.81 2.61
N ARG A 41 -17.55 -5.00 1.42
CA ARG A 41 -18.17 -4.52 0.16
C ARG A 41 -19.49 -5.19 -0.13
N GLU A 42 -19.58 -6.50 0.04
CA GLU A 42 -20.81 -7.26 -0.15
C GLU A 42 -21.91 -6.78 0.81
N TYR A 43 -21.58 -6.58 2.09
CA TYR A 43 -22.54 -6.04 3.06
C TYR A 43 -23.01 -4.63 2.72
N LEU A 44 -22.13 -3.79 2.19
CA LEU A 44 -22.42 -2.40 1.81
C LEU A 44 -23.09 -2.26 0.44
N ALA A 45 -23.22 -3.33 -0.34
CA ALA A 45 -23.87 -3.33 -1.66
C ALA A 45 -25.41 -3.29 -1.54
N GLN A 46 -25.93 -2.34 -0.75
CA GLN A 46 -27.36 -2.13 -0.55
C GLN A 46 -27.91 -1.13 -1.57
N PRO A 47 -29.12 -1.35 -2.13
CA PRO A 47 -29.67 -0.47 -3.16
C PRO A 47 -29.85 1.00 -2.76
N PHE A 48 -30.03 1.26 -1.47
CA PHE A 48 -30.26 2.60 -0.92
C PHE A 48 -28.97 3.31 -0.45
N LEU A 49 -27.83 2.61 -0.43
CA LEU A 49 -26.55 3.21 -0.04
C LEU A 49 -25.85 3.84 -1.24
N ASN A 50 -25.34 5.06 -1.04
CA ASN A 50 -24.51 5.73 -2.04
C ASN A 50 -23.13 5.06 -2.14
N HIS A 51 -22.57 5.00 -3.35
CA HIS A 51 -21.21 4.52 -3.63
C HIS A 51 -20.11 5.16 -2.77
N GLU A 52 -20.35 6.37 -2.25
CA GLU A 52 -19.49 7.05 -1.28
C GLU A 52 -19.13 6.20 -0.05
N ILE A 53 -20.03 5.31 0.40
CA ILE A 53 -19.81 4.44 1.56
C ILE A 53 -18.61 3.50 1.36
N HIS A 54 -18.36 3.08 0.11
CA HIS A 54 -17.24 2.18 -0.23
C HIS A 54 -15.89 2.89 -0.14
N ARG A 55 -15.85 4.23 -0.16
CA ARG A 55 -14.59 4.99 -0.03
C ARG A 55 -13.87 4.67 1.26
N VAL A 56 -14.59 4.48 2.36
CA VAL A 56 -14.00 4.13 3.67
C VAL A 56 -13.23 2.80 3.58
N VAL A 57 -13.77 1.84 2.83
CA VAL A 57 -13.15 0.54 2.58
C VAL A 57 -11.95 0.69 1.65
N ASP A 58 -12.11 1.45 0.56
CA ASP A 58 -11.04 1.70 -0.42
C ASP A 58 -9.82 2.38 0.21
N GLU A 59 -10.02 3.36 1.09
CA GLU A 59 -8.94 4.06 1.80
C GLU A 59 -8.09 3.11 2.64
N HIS A 60 -8.70 2.11 3.29
CA HIS A 60 -7.95 1.12 4.06
C HIS A 60 -7.30 0.06 3.15
N GLU A 61 -7.96 -0.33 2.06
CA GLU A 61 -7.35 -1.20 1.06
C GLU A 61 -6.07 -0.58 0.49
N LEU A 62 -6.04 0.75 0.30
CA LEU A 62 -4.86 1.48 -0.15
C LEU A 62 -3.61 1.16 0.69
N PHE A 63 -3.74 1.20 2.02
CA PHE A 63 -2.64 0.92 2.94
C PHE A 63 -2.22 -0.55 2.88
N ILE A 64 -3.19 -1.46 2.77
CA ILE A 64 -2.94 -2.90 2.67
C ILE A 64 -2.20 -3.22 1.36
N ARG A 65 -2.67 -2.67 0.23
CA ARG A 65 -2.05 -2.82 -1.10
C ARG A 65 -0.63 -2.29 -1.14
N ALA A 66 -0.38 -1.13 -0.51
CA ALA A 66 0.97 -0.59 -0.41
C ALA A 66 1.90 -1.45 0.46
N ALA A 67 1.37 -2.14 1.47
CA ALA A 67 2.14 -3.09 2.29
C ALA A 67 2.51 -4.34 1.49
N VAL A 68 1.57 -4.93 0.74
CA VAL A 68 1.81 -6.12 -0.11
C VAL A 68 2.44 -5.80 -1.48
N ARG A 69 2.81 -4.54 -1.71
CA ARG A 69 3.47 -4.05 -2.94
C ARG A 69 2.66 -4.24 -4.22
N ASP A 70 1.34 -4.31 -4.11
CA ASP A 70 0.43 -4.46 -5.25
C ASP A 70 0.22 -3.10 -5.96
N SER A 71 1.20 -2.75 -6.78
CA SER A 71 1.33 -1.41 -7.37
C SER A 71 0.23 -1.05 -8.38
N GLU A 72 -0.40 -2.03 -9.00
CA GLU A 72 -1.38 -1.83 -10.06
C GLU A 72 -2.75 -1.50 -9.48
N ARG A 73 -3.22 -2.34 -8.55
CA ARG A 73 -4.45 -2.07 -7.81
C ARG A 73 -4.37 -0.77 -7.02
N LEU A 74 -3.18 -0.45 -6.50
CA LEU A 74 -2.95 0.81 -5.80
C LEU A 74 -3.19 2.03 -6.70
N GLU A 75 -2.76 2.00 -7.96
CA GLU A 75 -2.98 3.09 -8.92
C GLU A 75 -4.44 3.23 -9.30
N GLU A 76 -5.13 2.11 -9.52
CA GLU A 76 -6.57 2.10 -9.80
C GLU A 76 -7.37 2.74 -8.65
N LEU A 77 -7.05 2.37 -7.39
CA LEU A 77 -7.66 2.96 -6.21
C LEU A 77 -7.38 4.46 -6.11
N LEU A 78 -6.13 4.88 -6.30
CA LEU A 78 -5.76 6.29 -6.23
C LEU A 78 -6.41 7.13 -7.33
N TYR A 79 -6.61 6.56 -8.52
CA TYR A 79 -7.23 7.27 -9.65
C TYR A 79 -8.66 7.70 -9.32
N ARG A 80 -9.47 6.80 -8.74
CA ARG A 80 -10.89 7.04 -8.44
C ARG A 80 -11.17 7.76 -7.12
N MET A 81 -10.17 7.88 -6.24
CA MET A 81 -10.34 8.53 -4.93
C MET A 81 -10.38 10.06 -5.02
N PRO A 82 -11.17 10.72 -4.15
CA PRO A 82 -11.13 12.16 -4.00
C PRO A 82 -9.71 12.60 -3.58
N LYS A 83 -9.22 13.70 -4.18
CA LYS A 83 -7.86 14.22 -3.94
C LYS A 83 -7.79 15.02 -2.63
N THR A 84 -8.15 14.36 -1.53
CA THR A 84 -7.92 14.90 -0.19
C THR A 84 -6.42 15.04 0.07
N THR A 85 -6.04 15.86 1.05
CA THR A 85 -4.65 16.06 1.50
C THR A 85 -3.91 14.73 1.71
N THR A 86 -4.55 13.77 2.37
CA THR A 86 -3.98 12.45 2.66
C THR A 86 -3.77 11.63 1.39
N ILE A 87 -4.79 11.56 0.52
CA ILE A 87 -4.71 10.80 -0.73
C ILE A 87 -3.67 11.41 -1.67
N LEU A 88 -3.56 12.74 -1.73
CA LEU A 88 -2.55 13.42 -2.53
C LEU A 88 -1.14 13.12 -2.01
N ALA A 89 -0.90 13.21 -0.70
CA ALA A 89 0.38 12.85 -0.10
C ALA A 89 0.76 11.39 -0.39
N PHE A 90 -0.22 10.48 -0.28
CA PHE A 90 -0.02 9.08 -0.59
C PHE A 90 0.29 8.85 -2.09
N THR A 91 -0.45 9.53 -2.97
CA THR A 91 -0.22 9.47 -4.43
C THR A 91 1.22 9.87 -4.76
N VAL A 92 1.67 11.02 -4.25
CA VAL A 92 3.03 11.50 -4.51
C VAL A 92 4.07 10.52 -3.94
N ALA A 93 3.86 10.00 -2.73
CA ALA A 93 4.77 9.02 -2.13
C ALA A 93 4.91 7.73 -2.97
N VAL A 94 3.79 7.23 -3.53
CA VAL A 94 3.81 6.06 -4.42
C VAL A 94 4.58 6.36 -5.71
N MET A 95 4.31 7.50 -6.34
CA MET A 95 4.98 7.92 -7.58
C MET A 95 6.48 8.07 -7.39
N VAL A 96 6.90 8.76 -6.33
CA VAL A 96 8.31 8.92 -5.94
C VAL A 96 8.99 7.57 -5.73
N SER A 97 8.29 6.59 -5.16
CA SER A 97 8.87 5.26 -4.93
C SER A 97 9.08 4.42 -6.19
N LYS A 98 8.39 4.74 -7.29
CA LYS A 98 8.55 4.05 -8.59
C LYS A 98 9.69 4.63 -9.42
N SER A 99 9.95 5.93 -9.30
CA SER A 99 11.02 6.61 -10.03
C SER A 99 11.58 7.75 -9.17
N ALA A 100 12.74 7.50 -8.57
CA ALA A 100 13.47 8.48 -7.74
C ALA A 100 13.77 9.78 -8.51
N SER A 101 13.91 9.70 -9.84
CA SER A 101 14.16 10.83 -10.74
C SER A 101 12.91 11.54 -11.25
N ALA A 102 11.69 11.04 -10.98
CA ALA A 102 10.48 11.59 -11.61
C ALA A 102 9.83 12.73 -10.79
N ASN A 103 10.15 13.93 -11.27
CA ASN A 103 9.35 15.15 -11.26
C ASN A 103 9.19 15.86 -9.90
N SER A 104 10.02 16.89 -9.73
CA SER A 104 9.78 18.06 -8.89
C SER A 104 8.34 18.60 -8.97
N GLY A 105 7.68 18.43 -10.12
CA GLY A 105 6.27 18.81 -10.34
C GLY A 105 5.23 18.02 -9.54
N TYR A 106 5.54 16.86 -8.97
CA TYR A 106 4.63 16.17 -8.03
C TYR A 106 4.82 16.66 -6.60
N LEU A 107 6.06 16.92 -6.20
CA LEU A 107 6.37 17.46 -4.88
C LEU A 107 5.76 18.84 -4.67
N SER A 108 5.71 19.68 -5.71
CA SER A 108 5.08 21.01 -5.65
C SER A 108 3.56 20.97 -5.41
N LYS A 109 2.91 19.82 -5.65
CA LYS A 109 1.48 19.64 -5.38
C LYS A 109 1.20 19.28 -3.93
N LEU A 110 2.21 18.93 -3.14
CA LEU A 110 2.01 18.56 -1.76
C LEU A 110 1.53 19.77 -0.93
N PRO A 111 0.48 19.60 -0.11
CA PRO A 111 0.03 20.65 0.78
C PRO A 111 1.06 20.88 1.89
N THR A 112 1.16 22.13 2.36
CA THR A 112 2.17 22.57 3.34
C THR A 112 1.61 23.51 4.43
N LYS A 113 0.29 23.52 4.64
CA LYS A 113 -0.38 24.43 5.59
C LYS A 113 -0.18 23.97 7.03
N THR A 114 -0.52 22.71 7.31
CA THR A 114 -0.45 22.17 8.67
C THR A 114 0.95 21.61 8.99
N LEU A 115 1.26 21.41 10.28
CA LEU A 115 2.52 20.77 10.68
C LEU A 115 2.67 19.37 10.07
N ARG A 116 1.59 18.59 10.08
CA ARG A 116 1.56 17.25 9.48
C ARG A 116 1.84 17.28 7.98
N GLU A 117 1.28 18.27 7.29
CA GLU A 117 1.51 18.50 5.86
C GLU A 117 2.97 18.87 5.58
N LYS A 118 3.56 19.78 6.35
CA LYS A 118 4.98 20.14 6.25
C LYS A 118 5.89 18.94 6.52
N LEU A 119 5.61 18.16 7.56
CA LEU A 119 6.37 16.94 7.87
C LEU A 119 6.27 15.91 6.73
N ASN A 120 5.08 15.70 6.17
CA ASN A 120 4.90 14.83 5.01
C ASN A 120 5.70 15.33 3.80
N PHE A 121 5.67 16.65 3.53
CA PHE A 121 6.45 17.27 2.47
C PHE A 121 7.95 16.98 2.62
N GLU A 122 8.53 17.22 3.80
CA GLU A 122 9.95 17.00 4.05
C GLU A 122 10.32 15.52 3.92
N LEU A 123 9.53 14.60 4.49
CA LEU A 123 9.83 13.17 4.45
C LEU A 123 9.70 12.57 3.04
N ILE A 124 8.67 12.97 2.28
CA ILE A 124 8.50 12.54 0.88
C ILE A 124 9.62 13.13 0.01
N SER A 125 10.02 14.38 0.27
CA SER A 125 11.12 15.03 -0.44
C SER A 125 12.48 14.38 -0.16
N ALA A 126 12.73 13.96 1.10
CA ALA A 126 13.91 13.19 1.47
C ALA A 126 13.93 11.83 0.76
N GLN A 127 12.79 11.14 0.71
CA GLN A 127 12.64 9.87 0.01
C GLN A 127 12.88 10.00 -1.51
N ALA A 128 12.45 11.11 -2.12
CA ALA A 128 12.67 11.37 -3.54
C ALA A 128 14.14 11.64 -3.88
N LYS A 129 14.91 12.11 -2.91
CA LYS A 129 16.32 12.49 -3.10
C LYS A 129 17.29 11.49 -2.49
N LEU A 130 16.90 10.24 -2.26
CA LEU A 130 17.80 9.23 -1.67
C LEU A 130 19.11 9.04 -2.46
N ASP A 131 19.09 9.28 -3.77
CA ASP A 131 20.29 9.23 -4.62
C ASP A 131 21.24 10.44 -4.42
N LYS A 132 20.78 11.49 -3.72
CA LYS A 132 21.51 12.73 -3.40
C LYS A 132 21.56 12.90 -1.87
N PRO A 133 22.55 12.29 -1.19
CA PRO A 133 22.54 12.16 0.26
C PRO A 133 22.56 13.50 1.00
N LEU A 134 23.24 14.52 0.46
CA LEU A 134 23.26 15.87 1.04
C LEU A 134 21.86 16.51 1.05
N ASP A 135 21.17 16.50 -0.09
CA ASP A 135 19.82 17.06 -0.20
C ASP A 135 18.80 16.29 0.64
N ALA A 136 18.92 14.95 0.66
CA ALA A 136 18.04 14.11 1.47
C ALA A 136 18.23 14.37 2.97
N LYS A 137 19.48 14.48 3.43
CA LYS A 137 19.81 14.84 4.83
C LYS A 137 19.30 16.23 5.19
N ALA A 138 19.35 17.20 4.28
CA ALA A 138 18.80 18.54 4.51
C ALA A 138 17.28 18.49 4.80
N HIS A 139 16.52 17.72 4.02
CA HIS A 139 15.09 17.51 4.27
C HIS A 139 14.83 16.76 5.59
N ILE A 140 15.67 15.78 5.95
CA ILE A 140 15.59 15.11 7.27
C ILE A 140 15.82 16.11 8.41
N ASN A 141 16.82 16.98 8.29
CA ASN A 141 17.09 18.02 9.29
C ASN A 141 15.90 18.96 9.48
N ASN A 142 15.30 19.42 8.37
CA ASN A 142 14.10 20.25 8.40
C ASN A 142 12.93 19.53 9.08
N ALA A 143 12.69 18.26 8.73
CA ALA A 143 11.65 17.45 9.37
C ALA A 143 11.89 17.33 10.87
N ILE A 144 13.11 16.99 11.30
CA ILE A 144 13.46 16.81 12.70
C ILE A 144 13.26 18.12 13.46
N THR A 145 13.75 19.24 12.92
CA THR A 145 13.58 20.58 13.50
C THR A 145 12.11 20.91 13.72
N LEU A 146 11.25 20.64 12.72
CA LEU A 146 9.80 20.83 12.82
C LEU A 146 9.16 19.91 13.87
N SER A 147 9.64 18.67 14.01
CA SER A 147 9.05 17.67 14.91
C SER A 147 9.49 17.81 16.37
N THR A 148 10.68 18.38 16.62
CA THR A 148 11.35 18.35 17.93
C THR A 148 10.55 19.08 19.00
N SER A 149 9.98 20.24 18.65
CA SER A 149 9.16 21.05 19.57
C SER A 149 7.84 20.41 19.98
N GLN A 150 7.35 19.41 19.22
CA GLN A 150 6.02 18.81 19.42
C GLN A 150 6.03 17.28 19.55
N GLY A 151 7.21 16.64 19.61
CA GLY A 151 7.33 15.21 19.91
C GLY A 151 6.78 14.25 18.84
N HIS A 152 6.71 14.65 17.57
CA HIS A 152 6.14 13.84 16.48
C HIS A 152 7.03 12.66 16.06
N ARG A 153 7.18 11.63 16.92
CA ARG A 153 8.09 10.49 16.69
C ARG A 153 7.52 9.42 15.76
N ARG A 154 6.21 9.17 15.84
CA ARG A 154 5.54 8.06 15.13
C ARG A 154 5.70 8.13 13.62
N ILE A 155 5.75 9.34 13.05
CA ILE A 155 5.84 9.56 11.61
C ILE A 155 7.15 9.04 11.02
N TYR A 156 8.25 9.06 11.78
CA TYR A 156 9.54 8.50 11.36
C TYR A 156 9.53 6.96 11.45
N LEU A 157 8.88 6.42 12.48
CA LEU A 157 8.79 4.97 12.68
C LEU A 157 7.92 4.27 11.62
N SER A 158 6.98 4.99 10.98
CA SER A 158 6.17 4.46 9.88
C SER A 158 6.88 4.47 8.52
N GLN A 159 8.09 5.02 8.42
CA GLN A 159 8.79 5.13 7.13
C GLN A 159 9.39 3.78 6.67
N ARG A 160 9.69 3.71 5.37
CA ARG A 160 10.36 2.55 4.76
C ARG A 160 11.83 2.46 5.19
N ALA A 161 12.41 1.26 5.03
CA ALA A 161 13.78 0.99 5.45
C ALA A 161 14.84 1.97 4.89
N PRO A 162 14.81 2.39 3.61
CA PRO A 162 15.80 3.33 3.09
C PRO A 162 15.83 4.67 3.84
N LEU A 163 14.65 5.25 4.09
CA LEU A 163 14.54 6.51 4.82
C LEU A 163 14.89 6.35 6.31
N LYS A 164 14.56 5.19 6.91
CA LYS A 164 14.98 4.84 8.26
C LYS A 164 16.50 4.73 8.39
N ASN A 165 17.18 4.14 7.41
CA ASN A 165 18.63 4.06 7.40
C ASN A 165 19.25 5.46 7.26
N LEU A 166 18.71 6.30 6.36
CA LEU A 166 19.13 7.69 6.24
C LEU A 166 19.00 8.46 7.57
N LEU A 167 17.92 8.22 8.33
CA LEU A 167 17.74 8.81 9.67
C LEU A 167 18.81 8.34 10.67
N LEU A 168 19.24 7.07 10.59
CA LEU A 168 20.31 6.54 11.45
C LEU A 168 21.68 7.11 11.07
N ASP A 169 21.93 7.27 9.77
CA ASP A 169 23.15 7.90 9.27
C ASP A 169 23.20 9.37 9.69
N PHE A 170 22.08 10.10 9.52
CA PHE A 170 21.94 11.48 9.98
C PHE A 170 22.18 11.62 11.50
N ALA A 171 21.69 10.65 12.29
CA ALA A 171 21.88 10.67 13.74
C ALA A 171 23.35 10.55 14.16
N THR A 172 24.17 9.88 13.35
CA THR A 172 25.61 9.73 13.62
C THR A 172 26.35 11.07 13.45
N ASP A 173 25.94 11.88 12.47
CA ASP A 173 26.55 13.18 12.18
C ASP A 173 26.02 14.30 13.10
N HIS A 174 24.85 14.12 13.69
CA HIS A 174 24.14 15.15 14.47
C HIS A 174 23.65 14.61 15.82
N PRO A 175 24.56 14.24 16.74
CA PRO A 175 24.18 13.67 18.03
C PRO A 175 23.44 14.71 18.89
N ASN A 176 22.19 14.42 19.24
CA ASN A 176 21.47 15.14 20.28
C ASN A 176 20.46 14.20 20.99
N VAL A 177 19.99 14.59 22.18
CA VAL A 177 19.14 13.73 23.02
C VAL A 177 17.88 13.24 22.27
N TYR A 178 17.24 14.11 21.51
CA TYR A 178 16.03 13.76 20.75
C TYR A 178 16.33 12.80 19.60
N ILE A 179 17.38 13.08 18.83
CA ILE A 179 17.84 12.30 17.68
C ILE A 179 18.31 10.92 18.12
N GLU A 180 19.03 10.82 19.24
CA GLU A 180 19.46 9.52 19.79
C GLU A 180 18.27 8.67 20.22
N GLN A 181 17.30 9.26 20.91
CA GLN A 181 16.05 8.57 21.26
C GLN A 181 15.28 8.12 20.01
N LEU A 182 15.22 8.98 18.99
CA LEU A 182 14.59 8.65 17.71
C LEU A 182 15.33 7.52 17.00
N ALA A 183 16.67 7.58 16.93
CA ALA A 183 17.51 6.56 16.33
C ALA A 183 17.36 5.22 17.04
N ALA A 184 17.34 5.20 18.37
CA ALA A 184 17.07 3.99 19.15
C ALA A 184 15.69 3.39 18.82
N ALA A 185 14.64 4.22 18.74
CA ALA A 185 13.31 3.78 18.36
C ALA A 185 13.25 3.23 16.92
N VAL A 186 13.96 3.87 15.98
CA VAL A 186 14.07 3.41 14.58
C VAL A 186 14.80 2.06 14.52
N ARG A 187 15.92 1.89 15.23
CA ARG A 187 16.64 0.60 15.31
C ARG A 187 15.75 -0.51 15.83
N ASN A 188 14.98 -0.26 16.90
CA ASN A 188 14.04 -1.22 17.46
C ASN A 188 12.91 -1.57 16.48
N SER A 189 12.37 -0.57 15.78
CA SER A 189 11.35 -0.80 14.73
C SER A 189 11.89 -1.65 13.59
N LEU A 190 13.13 -1.44 13.13
CA LEU A 190 13.75 -2.24 12.07
C LEU A 190 13.97 -3.69 12.51
N LYS A 191 14.36 -3.92 13.77
CA LYS A 191 14.51 -5.27 14.34
C LYS A 191 13.16 -6.00 14.41
N SER A 192 12.11 -5.33 14.89
CA SER A 192 10.77 -5.90 14.97
C SER A 192 10.18 -6.18 13.58
N ASN A 193 10.36 -5.27 12.61
CA ASN A 193 9.89 -5.48 11.24
C ASN A 193 10.55 -6.66 10.53
N LYS A 194 11.81 -6.99 10.84
CA LYS A 194 12.47 -8.20 10.28
C LYS A 194 11.81 -9.50 10.75
N GLN A 195 11.23 -9.52 11.95
CA GLN A 195 10.52 -10.69 12.49
C GLN A 195 9.10 -10.83 11.89
N SER A 196 8.45 -9.72 11.53
CA SER A 196 7.11 -9.72 10.90
C SER A 196 7.13 -9.74 9.37
N HIS A 197 8.26 -9.41 8.72
CA HIS A 197 8.44 -9.50 7.26
C HIS A 197 8.44 -10.93 6.69
N GLY A 198 8.38 -11.96 7.53
CA GLY A 198 8.14 -13.34 7.08
C GLY A 198 6.70 -13.61 6.62
N ILE A 199 5.76 -12.67 6.83
CA ILE A 199 4.32 -12.94 6.68
C ILE A 199 3.63 -11.96 5.69
N ILE A 200 4.28 -10.86 5.26
CA ILE A 200 3.73 -10.01 4.20
C ILE A 200 3.88 -10.74 2.87
N GLN A 201 2.87 -11.52 2.48
CA GLN A 201 2.78 -12.10 1.14
C GLN A 201 2.76 -10.94 0.13
N GLU A 202 3.88 -10.72 -0.56
CA GLU A 202 3.90 -9.92 -1.79
C GLU A 202 2.81 -10.45 -2.73
N ASN A 203 2.19 -9.57 -3.54
CA ASN A 203 1.28 -10.03 -4.60
C ASN A 203 1.96 -11.21 -5.33
N PRO A 204 1.42 -12.45 -5.22
CA PRO A 204 2.18 -13.63 -5.62
C PRO A 204 2.37 -13.66 -7.14
N LEU A 205 1.57 -12.88 -7.87
CA LEU A 205 1.58 -12.80 -9.32
C LEU A 205 2.40 -11.61 -9.82
N THR A 206 3.20 -11.87 -10.85
CA THR A 206 3.84 -10.85 -11.67
C THR A 206 2.80 -10.09 -12.50
N LYS A 207 3.15 -8.90 -13.02
CA LYS A 207 2.29 -8.13 -13.94
C LYS A 207 1.71 -8.99 -15.06
N ARG A 208 2.58 -9.80 -15.68
CA ARG A 208 2.18 -10.67 -16.80
C ARG A 208 1.20 -11.77 -16.37
N GLU A 209 1.39 -12.32 -15.19
CA GLU A 209 0.50 -13.32 -14.60
C GLU A 209 -0.84 -12.71 -14.18
N LEU A 210 -0.85 -11.46 -13.71
CA LEU A 210 -2.08 -10.72 -13.37
C LEU A 210 -2.90 -10.36 -14.62
N ASP A 211 -2.23 -9.93 -15.71
CA ASP A 211 -2.88 -9.74 -17.02
C ASP A 211 -3.55 -11.02 -17.51
N ILE A 212 -2.87 -12.16 -17.37
CA ILE A 212 -3.41 -13.47 -17.73
C ILE A 212 -4.61 -13.79 -16.85
N LEU A 213 -4.51 -13.62 -15.53
CA LEU A 213 -5.61 -13.85 -14.59
C LEU A 213 -6.85 -13.00 -14.93
N ARG A 214 -6.67 -11.72 -15.29
CA ARG A 214 -7.76 -10.85 -15.74
C ARG A 214 -8.43 -11.37 -17.01
N ARG A 215 -7.65 -11.82 -17.98
CA ARG A 215 -8.19 -12.40 -19.21
C ARG A 215 -8.88 -13.74 -18.97
N LEU A 216 -8.53 -14.50 -17.93
CA LEU A 216 -9.25 -15.72 -17.56
C LEU A 216 -10.72 -15.44 -17.20
N THR A 217 -11.07 -14.23 -16.73
CA THR A 217 -12.46 -13.86 -16.42
C THR A 217 -13.37 -13.78 -17.65
N THR A 218 -12.80 -13.57 -18.84
CA THR A 218 -13.54 -13.33 -20.10
C THR A 218 -14.11 -14.60 -20.74
N GLY A 219 -13.79 -15.79 -20.22
CA GLY A 219 -14.15 -17.07 -20.84
C GLY A 219 -13.38 -17.42 -22.12
N LEU A 220 -12.50 -16.54 -22.64
CA LEU A 220 -11.75 -16.80 -23.87
C LEU A 220 -10.85 -18.05 -23.75
N PRO A 221 -10.71 -18.85 -24.82
CA PRO A 221 -9.81 -19.99 -24.85
C PRO A 221 -8.36 -19.52 -24.71
N ILE A 222 -7.54 -20.34 -24.06
CA ILE A 222 -6.14 -20.01 -23.74
C ILE A 222 -5.35 -19.61 -25.00
N THR A 223 -5.62 -20.24 -26.14
CA THR A 223 -4.99 -19.91 -27.43
C THR A 223 -5.29 -18.48 -27.90
N GLN A 224 -6.51 -18.00 -27.71
CA GLN A 224 -6.88 -16.62 -28.02
C GLN A 224 -6.29 -15.63 -27.01
N ILE A 225 -6.23 -16.01 -25.74
CA ILE A 225 -5.53 -15.21 -24.72
C ILE A 225 -4.05 -15.06 -25.10
N ALA A 226 -3.39 -16.14 -25.53
CA ALA A 226 -2.00 -16.14 -25.98
C ALA A 226 -1.79 -15.20 -27.18
N ALA A 227 -2.66 -15.30 -28.18
CA ALA A 227 -2.64 -14.44 -29.36
C ALA A 227 -2.82 -12.96 -28.98
N SER A 228 -3.80 -12.65 -28.12
CA SER A 228 -4.07 -11.28 -27.64
C SER A 228 -2.91 -10.68 -26.83
N LEU A 229 -2.04 -11.54 -26.31
CA LEU A 229 -0.87 -11.17 -25.54
C LEU A 229 0.43 -11.25 -26.36
N HIS A 230 0.36 -11.61 -27.65
CA HIS A 230 1.51 -11.84 -28.53
C HIS A 230 2.55 -12.83 -27.95
N ILE A 231 2.09 -13.94 -27.35
CA ILE A 231 2.95 -15.02 -26.82
C ILE A 231 2.54 -16.39 -27.37
N SER A 232 3.47 -17.35 -27.33
CA SER A 232 3.20 -18.72 -27.79
C SER A 232 2.25 -19.47 -26.85
N ASN A 233 1.59 -20.51 -27.38
CA ASN A 233 0.76 -21.43 -26.60
C ASN A 233 1.55 -22.16 -25.50
N ASN A 234 2.85 -22.40 -25.70
CA ASN A 234 3.70 -23.00 -24.68
C ASN A 234 4.02 -21.99 -23.57
N THR A 235 4.32 -20.74 -23.94
CA THR A 235 4.60 -19.66 -22.99
C THR A 235 3.40 -19.40 -22.07
N ILE A 236 2.18 -19.33 -22.61
CA ILE A 236 0.99 -19.12 -21.78
C ILE A 236 0.70 -20.31 -20.84
N LYS A 237 0.94 -21.55 -21.28
CA LYS A 237 0.79 -22.73 -20.40
C LYS A 237 1.74 -22.65 -19.20
N THR A 238 2.97 -22.22 -19.42
CA THR A 238 3.94 -21.99 -18.34
C THR A 238 3.47 -20.89 -17.39
N HIS A 239 2.99 -19.76 -17.91
CA HIS A 239 2.43 -18.71 -17.06
C HIS A 239 1.21 -19.19 -16.27
N LEU A 240 0.29 -19.94 -16.87
CA LEU A 240 -0.88 -20.49 -16.17
C LEU A 240 -0.48 -21.46 -15.06
N LYS A 241 0.49 -22.35 -15.31
CA LYS A 241 1.04 -23.23 -14.28
C LYS A 241 1.61 -22.44 -13.09
N ASN A 242 2.32 -21.34 -13.39
CA ASN A 242 2.84 -20.47 -12.35
C ASN A 242 1.73 -19.74 -11.59
N VAL A 243 0.72 -19.19 -12.30
CA VAL A 243 -0.46 -18.54 -11.69
C VAL A 243 -1.16 -19.50 -10.73
N TYR A 244 -1.47 -20.72 -11.19
CA TYR A 244 -2.17 -21.73 -10.40
C TYR A 244 -1.36 -22.14 -9.17
N ARG A 245 -0.07 -22.42 -9.35
CA ARG A 245 0.84 -22.73 -8.24
C ARG A 245 0.94 -21.58 -7.22
N LYS A 246 1.03 -20.35 -7.69
CA LYS A 246 1.17 -19.14 -6.85
C LYS A 246 -0.12 -18.76 -6.11
N LEU A 247 -1.27 -19.11 -6.68
CA LEU A 247 -2.58 -18.93 -6.05
C LEU A 247 -3.03 -20.16 -5.24
N GLU A 248 -2.24 -21.24 -5.23
CA GLU A 248 -2.55 -22.51 -4.56
C GLU A 248 -3.88 -23.13 -5.03
N VAL A 249 -4.08 -23.14 -6.35
CA VAL A 249 -5.27 -23.67 -7.01
C VAL A 249 -4.88 -24.56 -8.19
N ASP A 250 -5.84 -25.31 -8.72
CA ASP A 250 -5.63 -26.32 -9.76
C ASP A 250 -6.43 -26.09 -11.05
N SER A 251 -7.48 -25.28 -11.01
CA SER A 251 -8.35 -25.00 -12.16
C SER A 251 -8.46 -23.52 -12.52
N ARG A 252 -8.97 -23.25 -13.74
CA ARG A 252 -9.27 -21.89 -14.22
C ARG A 252 -10.28 -21.20 -13.31
N ASP A 253 -11.35 -21.90 -12.95
CA ASP A 253 -12.44 -21.32 -12.19
C ASP A 253 -12.03 -21.04 -10.74
N SER A 254 -11.27 -21.96 -10.13
CA SER A 254 -10.67 -21.73 -8.81
C SER A 254 -9.66 -20.57 -8.84
N ALA A 255 -8.88 -20.41 -9.92
CA ALA A 255 -7.97 -19.27 -10.06
C ALA A 255 -8.72 -17.94 -10.16
N VAL A 256 -9.81 -17.88 -10.94
CA VAL A 256 -10.65 -16.68 -11.01
C VAL A 256 -11.32 -16.39 -9.67
N ALA A 257 -11.87 -17.41 -9.00
CA ALA A 257 -12.47 -17.26 -7.68
C ALA A 257 -11.45 -16.77 -6.64
N LYS A 258 -10.24 -17.34 -6.64
CA LYS A 258 -9.15 -16.92 -5.75
C LYS A 258 -8.64 -15.51 -6.06
N GLY A 259 -8.56 -15.16 -7.34
CA GLY A 259 -8.25 -13.80 -7.79
C GLY A 259 -9.25 -12.77 -7.26
N LYS A 260 -10.55 -13.09 -7.32
CA LYS A 260 -11.62 -12.25 -6.74
C LYS A 260 -11.52 -12.17 -5.21
N GLU A 261 -11.22 -13.29 -4.55
CA GLU A 261 -11.03 -13.34 -3.10
C GLU A 261 -9.88 -12.43 -2.64
N LEU A 262 -8.76 -12.49 -3.33
CA LEU A 262 -7.59 -11.65 -3.05
C LEU A 262 -7.75 -10.23 -3.64
N LEU A 263 -8.91 -9.91 -4.22
CA LEU A 263 -9.24 -8.61 -4.81
C LEU A 263 -8.21 -8.19 -5.89
N LEU A 264 -7.63 -9.18 -6.60
CA LEU A 264 -6.72 -9.00 -7.73
C LEU A 264 -7.46 -8.78 -9.06
N LEU A 265 -8.77 -9.04 -9.07
CA LEU A 265 -9.70 -8.97 -10.18
C LEU A 265 -10.83 -7.98 -9.90
#